data_AF-A0A651F891-F1
#
_entry.id   AF-A0A651F891-F1
#
_cell.length_a   1.000
_cell.length_b   1.000
_cell.length_c   1.000
_cell.angle_alpha   90.00
_cell.angle_beta   90.00
_cell.angle_gamma   90.00
#
_symmetry.space_group_name_H-M   'P 1'
#
loop_
_entity.id
_entity.type
_entity.pdbx_description
1 polymer ?
#
loop_
_entity_poly.entity_id
_entity_poly.type
_entity_poly.pdbx_seq_one_letter_code
_entity_poly.pdbx_strand_id
1 'polypeptide(L)'
;MDTGHFKRPNKYTERPRRVRGGVRLDAKGFPERLSPLAQRFLAILAPMGAPEAWVEGMEYASKGQTRQLTIEPGKIVASVQGRRFRAYRTTIQTKPLTTEQWETAIRIMVEQALFSAKLLAGEWPPNTEEVLASAGMELLPPSPAAWQASCECDDPADWCKHACAAAYLIAEIIDEDPLTLFTIRGMASDDLIERLRQRREATSGAEDGRPRSGVARRAFPGADDRAAQPLEACIDRFWDAGPEFVLVETPIRRPEVRHPLLRRLGPTPFEEGRFPLVGLLATCYEAISEATLRDAQRSAEAAADTQKTLSEQSADAHLSADQPKHEIPVE
;
A
#
# COMPACT_ATOMS: atom_id res chain seq x y z
N MET A 1 -62.21 10.46 -24.32
CA MET A 1 -60.87 9.87 -24.54
C MET A 1 -59.91 10.70 -23.71
N ASP A 2 -59.61 10.22 -22.51
CA ASP A 2 -58.78 10.94 -21.54
C ASP A 2 -57.31 10.77 -21.94
N THR A 3 -56.72 11.81 -22.52
CA THR A 3 -55.30 11.82 -22.90
C THR A 3 -54.47 11.98 -21.63
N GLY A 4 -54.28 10.86 -20.94
CA GLY A 4 -53.45 10.76 -19.75
C GLY A 4 -52.07 11.36 -20.03
N HIS A 5 -51.80 12.50 -19.41
CA HIS A 5 -50.49 13.15 -19.39
C HIS A 5 -49.51 12.23 -18.66
N PHE A 6 -48.82 11.35 -19.39
CA PHE A 6 -47.75 10.52 -18.85
C PHE A 6 -46.58 11.43 -18.47
N LYS A 7 -46.57 11.90 -17.21
CA LYS A 7 -45.48 12.70 -16.66
C LYS A 7 -44.21 11.86 -16.74
N ARG A 8 -43.26 12.25 -17.58
CA ARG A 8 -41.97 11.55 -17.70
C ARG A 8 -41.36 11.43 -16.31
N PRO A 9 -40.96 10.23 -15.85
CA PRO A 9 -40.39 10.06 -14.52
C PRO A 9 -39.17 10.97 -14.36
N ASN A 10 -39.03 11.61 -13.20
CA ASN A 10 -37.90 12.48 -12.91
C ASN A 10 -36.60 11.70 -13.13
N LYS A 11 -35.71 12.25 -13.96
CA LYS A 11 -34.42 11.65 -14.30
C LYS A 11 -33.50 11.52 -13.07
N TYR A 12 -33.77 12.29 -12.01
CA TYR A 12 -32.98 12.36 -10.78
C TYR A 12 -33.81 11.98 -9.55
N THR A 13 -33.18 11.26 -8.63
CA THR A 13 -33.71 11.01 -7.29
C THR A 13 -33.25 12.10 -6.32
N GLU A 14 -33.97 12.30 -5.21
CA GLU A 14 -33.58 13.26 -4.16
C GLU A 14 -32.22 12.89 -3.55
N ARG A 15 -32.02 11.59 -3.29
CA ARG A 15 -30.76 11.04 -2.76
C ARG A 15 -30.00 10.26 -3.82
N PRO A 16 -28.67 10.13 -3.70
CA PRO A 16 -27.89 9.25 -4.58
C PRO A 16 -28.42 7.82 -4.52
N ARG A 17 -28.49 7.16 -5.68
CA ARG A 17 -28.88 5.75 -5.73
C ARG A 17 -27.78 4.91 -5.10
N ARG A 18 -28.12 3.93 -4.27
CA ARG A 18 -27.13 3.05 -3.64
C ARG A 18 -26.55 2.07 -4.66
N VAL A 19 -25.25 1.83 -4.56
CA VAL A 19 -24.56 0.75 -5.28
C VAL A 19 -24.42 -0.45 -4.36
N ARG A 20 -24.69 -1.65 -4.87
CA ARG A 20 -24.40 -2.90 -4.16
C ARG A 20 -23.01 -3.38 -4.59
N GLY A 21 -22.11 -3.56 -3.63
CA GLY A 21 -20.74 -4.04 -3.88
C GLY A 21 -19.86 -3.05 -4.65
N GLY A 22 -20.10 -1.74 -4.49
CA GLY A 22 -19.22 -0.74 -5.08
C GLY A 22 -17.87 -0.67 -4.36
N VAL A 23 -16.86 -0.19 -5.07
CA VAL A 23 -15.52 0.10 -4.56
C VAL A 23 -15.66 1.14 -3.46
N ARG A 24 -15.15 0.81 -2.28
CA ARG A 24 -15.34 1.57 -1.04
C ARG A 24 -13.99 1.92 -0.43
N LEU A 25 -13.84 3.19 -0.08
CA LEU A 25 -12.69 3.70 0.65
C LEU A 25 -12.75 3.28 2.12
N ASP A 26 -11.63 2.85 2.70
CA ASP A 26 -11.48 2.79 4.15
C ASP A 26 -11.15 4.20 4.70
N ALA A 27 -12.18 4.92 5.11
CA ALA A 27 -12.06 6.30 5.60
C ALA A 27 -11.38 6.42 6.97
N LYS A 28 -11.12 5.31 7.68
CA LYS A 28 -10.56 5.37 9.04
C LYS A 28 -9.14 5.93 8.99
N GLY A 29 -8.90 7.04 9.69
CA GLY A 29 -7.57 7.66 9.80
C GLY A 29 -7.06 8.28 8.49
N PHE A 30 -7.95 8.60 7.56
CA PHE A 30 -7.60 9.19 6.27
C PHE A 30 -7.51 10.73 6.36
N PRO A 31 -6.52 11.40 5.72
CA PRO A 31 -5.45 10.84 4.90
C PRO A 31 -4.17 10.45 5.68
N GLU A 32 -4.10 10.68 6.99
CA GLU A 32 -2.86 10.55 7.79
C GLU A 32 -2.29 9.13 7.81
N ARG A 33 -3.13 8.10 7.63
CA ARG A 33 -2.69 6.69 7.57
C ARG A 33 -1.96 6.33 6.28
N LEU A 34 -2.13 7.11 5.22
CA LEU A 34 -1.57 6.77 3.91
C LEU A 34 -0.05 7.01 3.92
N SER A 35 0.65 6.32 3.02
CA SER A 35 2.04 6.59 2.71
C SER A 35 2.24 8.05 2.27
N PRO A 36 3.43 8.64 2.52
CA PRO A 36 3.73 10.02 2.11
C PRO A 36 3.49 10.27 0.61
N LEU A 37 3.72 9.26 -0.22
CA LEU A 37 3.48 9.30 -1.66
C LEU A 37 2.00 9.51 -2.00
N ALA A 38 1.11 8.74 -1.37
CA ALA A 38 -0.32 8.86 -1.61
C ALA A 38 -0.90 10.15 -0.99
N GLN A 39 -0.38 10.58 0.16
CA GLN A 39 -0.72 11.89 0.73
C GLN A 39 -0.32 13.04 -0.22
N ARG A 40 0.88 12.97 -0.80
CA ARG A 40 1.37 13.96 -1.76
C ARG A 40 0.50 14.02 -3.02
N PHE A 41 0.09 12.86 -3.53
CA PHE A 41 -0.87 12.79 -4.64
C PHE A 41 -2.16 13.56 -4.34
N LEU A 42 -2.78 13.33 -3.17
CA LEU A 42 -3.98 14.07 -2.76
C LEU A 42 -3.72 15.56 -2.57
N ALA A 43 -2.60 15.92 -1.96
CA ALA A 43 -2.23 17.32 -1.74
C ALA A 43 -2.07 18.11 -3.05
N ILE A 44 -1.58 17.47 -4.11
CA ILE A 44 -1.48 18.08 -5.45
C ILE A 44 -2.87 18.28 -6.06
N LEU A 45 -3.79 17.32 -5.88
CA LEU A 45 -5.12 17.39 -6.48
C LEU A 45 -6.07 18.31 -5.70
N ALA A 46 -5.94 18.40 -4.37
CA ALA A 46 -6.86 19.12 -3.50
C ALA A 46 -7.18 20.56 -3.96
N PRO A 47 -6.21 21.39 -4.37
CA PRO A 47 -6.46 22.75 -4.85
C PRO A 47 -7.29 22.85 -6.13
N MET A 48 -7.51 21.75 -6.86
CA MET A 48 -8.18 21.75 -8.16
C MET A 48 -9.72 21.75 -8.06
N GLY A 49 -10.26 21.40 -6.89
CA GLY A 49 -11.70 21.32 -6.62
C GLY A 49 -12.12 22.20 -5.45
N ALA A 50 -13.39 22.59 -5.43
CA ALA A 50 -13.96 23.33 -4.30
C ALA A 50 -13.96 22.46 -3.02
N PRO A 51 -13.78 23.04 -1.81
CA PRO A 51 -13.74 22.29 -0.56
C PRO A 51 -14.97 21.38 -0.36
N GLU A 52 -16.16 21.83 -0.75
CA GLU A 52 -17.41 21.09 -0.61
C GLU A 52 -17.43 19.85 -1.52
N ALA A 53 -16.84 19.95 -2.72
CA ALA A 53 -16.73 18.82 -3.65
C ALA A 53 -15.85 17.71 -3.07
N TRP A 54 -14.78 18.06 -2.35
CA TRP A 54 -13.93 17.11 -1.64
C TRP A 54 -14.64 16.46 -0.47
N VAL A 55 -15.36 17.22 0.34
CA VAL A 55 -16.19 16.68 1.44
C VAL A 55 -17.22 15.69 0.91
N GLU A 56 -17.99 16.07 -0.12
CA GLU A 56 -18.97 15.17 -0.73
C GLU A 56 -18.31 13.97 -1.43
N GLY A 57 -17.15 14.18 -2.06
CA GLY A 57 -16.38 13.12 -2.70
C GLY A 57 -15.93 12.06 -1.70
N MET A 58 -15.46 12.48 -0.52
CA MET A 58 -15.09 11.60 0.59
C MET A 58 -16.29 10.76 1.02
N GLU A 59 -17.47 11.37 1.15
CA GLU A 59 -18.69 10.62 1.49
C GLU A 59 -19.04 9.56 0.44
N TYR A 60 -18.93 9.90 -0.85
CA TYR A 60 -19.25 8.96 -1.94
C TYR A 60 -18.28 7.79 -1.98
N ALA A 61 -16.98 8.05 -1.83
CA ALA A 61 -15.95 7.04 -1.76
C ALA A 61 -16.17 6.12 -0.54
N SER A 62 -16.44 6.71 0.63
CA SER A 62 -16.68 5.98 1.88
C SER A 62 -17.97 5.17 1.90
N LYS A 63 -19.00 5.59 1.13
CA LYS A 63 -20.29 4.89 0.99
C LYS A 63 -20.27 3.80 -0.10
N GLY A 64 -19.15 3.61 -0.79
CA GLY A 64 -19.03 2.62 -1.86
C GLY A 64 -19.85 2.96 -3.10
N GLN A 65 -19.95 4.25 -3.45
CA GLN A 65 -20.78 4.69 -4.60
C GLN A 65 -20.09 4.49 -5.96
N THR A 66 -18.82 4.13 -5.97
CA THR A 66 -18.08 3.85 -7.20
C THR A 66 -18.36 2.42 -7.64
N ARG A 67 -19.04 2.23 -8.76
CA ARG A 67 -19.33 0.88 -9.30
C ARG A 67 -18.09 0.18 -9.80
N GLN A 68 -17.20 0.93 -10.44
CA GLN A 68 -15.98 0.45 -11.06
C GLN A 68 -14.97 1.59 -11.11
N LEU A 69 -13.70 1.25 -10.95
CA LEU A 69 -12.57 2.12 -11.15
C LEU A 69 -11.49 1.31 -11.88
N THR A 70 -11.00 1.84 -12.99
CA THR A 70 -9.97 1.23 -13.82
C THR A 70 -8.87 2.26 -14.07
N ILE A 71 -7.62 1.82 -13.96
CA ILE A 71 -6.44 2.63 -14.24
C ILE A 71 -5.79 2.05 -15.50
N GLU A 72 -5.81 2.83 -16.56
CA GLU A 72 -5.18 2.56 -17.84
C GLU A 72 -3.93 3.45 -17.97
N PRO A 73 -2.96 3.09 -18.84
CA PRO A 73 -1.82 3.96 -19.13
C PRO A 73 -2.24 5.41 -19.44
N GLY A 74 -1.91 6.34 -18.56
CA GLY A 74 -2.21 7.78 -18.73
C GLY A 74 -3.63 8.22 -18.39
N LYS A 75 -4.50 7.30 -17.95
CA LYS A 75 -5.94 7.57 -17.81
C LYS A 75 -6.59 6.74 -16.73
N ILE A 76 -7.39 7.41 -15.91
CA ILE A 76 -8.20 6.76 -14.87
C ILE A 76 -9.66 6.94 -15.25
N VAL A 77 -10.42 5.85 -15.22
CA VAL A 77 -11.85 5.85 -15.55
C VAL A 77 -12.61 5.27 -14.37
N ALA A 78 -13.54 6.05 -13.82
CA ALA A 78 -14.44 5.64 -12.75
C ALA A 78 -15.90 5.75 -13.20
N SER A 79 -16.74 4.87 -12.67
CA SER A 79 -18.19 4.91 -12.81
C SER A 79 -18.83 5.18 -11.45
N VAL A 80 -19.11 6.45 -11.15
CA VAL A 80 -19.58 6.87 -9.82
C VAL A 80 -21.10 7.09 -9.83
N GLN A 81 -21.81 6.39 -8.95
CA GLN A 81 -23.26 6.50 -8.86
C GLN A 81 -23.68 7.76 -8.10
N GLY A 82 -24.48 8.60 -8.74
CA GLY A 82 -25.14 9.73 -8.09
C GLY A 82 -26.66 9.62 -8.17
N ARG A 83 -27.33 10.75 -8.41
CA ARG A 83 -28.81 10.85 -8.44
C ARG A 83 -29.45 10.32 -9.74
N ARG A 84 -28.73 10.36 -10.87
CA ARG A 84 -29.25 9.84 -12.15
C ARG A 84 -29.30 8.30 -12.15
N PHE A 85 -30.11 7.73 -13.04
CA PHE A 85 -30.26 6.27 -13.15
C PHE A 85 -28.94 5.53 -13.52
N ARG A 86 -28.16 6.06 -14.46
CA ARG A 86 -26.85 5.51 -14.87
C ARG A 86 -25.72 6.09 -14.01
N ALA A 87 -24.69 5.32 -13.65
CA ALA A 87 -23.53 5.90 -12.96
C ALA A 87 -22.81 6.92 -13.86
N TYR A 88 -22.33 8.03 -13.30
CA TYR A 88 -21.57 9.05 -14.02
C TYR A 88 -20.21 8.50 -14.41
N ARG A 89 -19.86 8.61 -15.70
CA ARG A 89 -18.50 8.33 -16.13
C ARG A 89 -17.64 9.52 -15.75
N THR A 90 -16.59 9.24 -15.01
CA THR A 90 -15.63 10.22 -14.51
C THR A 90 -14.24 9.79 -14.98
N THR A 91 -13.50 10.71 -15.55
CA THR A 91 -12.16 10.46 -16.08
C THR A 91 -11.18 11.42 -15.41
N ILE A 92 -10.02 10.92 -14.99
CA ILE A 92 -8.90 11.74 -14.52
C ILE A 92 -7.69 11.38 -15.37
N GLN A 93 -7.01 12.36 -15.93
CA GLN A 93 -5.88 12.18 -16.84
C GLN A 93 -4.73 13.09 -16.47
N THR A 94 -3.52 12.63 -16.76
CA THR A 94 -2.30 13.44 -16.73
C THR A 94 -1.48 13.14 -17.97
N LYS A 95 -0.73 14.12 -18.48
CA LYS A 95 0.00 14.00 -19.76
C LYS A 95 1.01 12.85 -19.70
N PRO A 96 0.83 11.74 -20.45
CA PRO A 96 1.74 10.61 -20.39
C PRO A 96 3.19 11.02 -20.70
N LEU A 97 4.14 10.32 -20.08
CA LEU A 97 5.56 10.48 -20.39
C LEU A 97 5.84 9.89 -21.77
N THR A 98 6.78 10.48 -22.51
CA THR A 98 7.16 9.98 -23.84
C THR A 98 7.98 8.70 -23.72
N THR A 99 8.11 7.97 -24.82
CA THR A 99 8.93 6.76 -24.89
C THR A 99 10.39 7.07 -24.50
N GLU A 100 10.95 8.19 -24.98
CA GLU A 100 12.34 8.59 -24.70
C GLU A 100 12.55 8.89 -23.22
N GLN A 101 11.55 9.52 -22.57
CA GLN A 101 11.57 9.75 -21.13
C GLN A 101 11.59 8.41 -20.39
N TRP A 102 10.70 7.48 -20.74
CA TRP A 102 10.67 6.15 -20.14
C TRP A 102 11.97 5.36 -20.33
N GLU A 103 12.55 5.37 -21.53
CA GLU A 103 13.82 4.67 -21.80
C GLU A 103 14.98 5.25 -20.97
N THR A 104 14.96 6.57 -20.74
CA THR A 104 15.91 7.28 -19.88
C THR A 104 15.70 6.90 -18.41
N ALA A 105 14.47 6.88 -17.93
CA ALA A 105 14.11 6.41 -16.59
C ALA A 105 14.63 5.01 -16.35
N ILE A 106 14.27 4.07 -17.22
CA ILE A 106 14.62 2.66 -17.07
C ILE A 106 16.14 2.49 -17.01
N ARG A 107 16.90 3.29 -17.77
CA ARG A 107 18.37 3.28 -17.69
C ARG A 107 18.85 3.64 -16.29
N ILE A 108 18.38 4.76 -15.75
CA ILE A 108 18.78 5.24 -14.42
C ILE A 108 18.36 4.26 -13.32
N MET A 109 17.15 3.68 -13.44
CA MET A 109 16.65 2.69 -12.49
C MET A 109 17.51 1.42 -12.47
N VAL A 110 18.02 0.98 -13.63
CA VAL A 110 18.89 -0.19 -13.78
C VAL A 110 20.30 0.07 -13.25
N GLU A 111 20.85 1.27 -13.48
CA GLU A 111 22.18 1.67 -12.96
C GLU A 111 22.23 1.62 -11.43
N GLN A 112 21.10 1.85 -10.76
CA GLN A 112 20.98 1.76 -9.30
C GLN A 112 20.44 0.39 -8.87
N ALA A 113 21.33 -0.55 -8.55
CA ALA A 113 20.96 -1.93 -8.21
C ALA A 113 19.92 -2.04 -7.07
N LEU A 114 20.01 -1.21 -6.02
CA LEU A 114 19.02 -1.18 -4.93
C LEU A 114 17.64 -0.67 -5.39
N PHE A 115 17.63 0.31 -6.29
CA PHE A 115 16.42 0.90 -6.86
C PHE A 115 15.64 -0.13 -7.67
N SER A 116 16.33 -0.77 -8.62
CA SER A 116 15.78 -1.88 -9.40
C SER A 116 15.28 -3.03 -8.51
N ALA A 117 16.03 -3.41 -7.47
CA ALA A 117 15.64 -4.50 -6.59
C ALA A 117 14.31 -4.21 -5.86
N LYS A 118 14.14 -2.98 -5.37
CA LYS A 118 12.91 -2.56 -4.68
C LYS A 118 11.71 -2.50 -5.63
N LEU A 119 11.87 -1.92 -6.81
CA LEU A 119 10.80 -1.90 -7.82
C LEU A 119 10.38 -3.30 -8.27
N LEU A 120 11.35 -4.21 -8.48
CA LEU A 120 11.07 -5.61 -8.80
C LEU A 120 10.38 -6.37 -7.65
N ALA A 121 10.48 -5.88 -6.42
CA ALA A 121 9.76 -6.39 -5.26
C ALA A 121 8.39 -5.71 -5.05
N GLY A 122 8.00 -4.77 -5.93
CA GLY A 122 6.76 -4.01 -5.79
C GLY A 122 6.81 -2.94 -4.71
N GLU A 123 8.01 -2.55 -4.28
CA GLU A 123 8.24 -1.52 -3.26
C GLU A 123 8.58 -0.18 -3.92
N TRP A 124 8.22 0.93 -3.27
CA TRP A 124 8.64 2.27 -3.69
C TRP A 124 10.02 2.62 -3.12
N PRO A 125 11.08 2.76 -3.94
CA PRO A 125 12.39 3.16 -3.44
C PRO A 125 12.37 4.57 -2.83
N PRO A 126 13.17 4.84 -1.77
CA PRO A 126 13.40 6.20 -1.33
C PRO A 126 14.04 7.01 -2.47
N ASN A 127 13.74 8.30 -2.52
CA ASN A 127 14.26 9.25 -3.52
C ASN A 127 13.86 8.94 -4.97
N THR A 128 12.85 8.06 -5.21
CA THR A 128 12.34 7.76 -6.56
C THR A 128 11.96 8.99 -7.35
N GLU A 129 11.23 9.91 -6.72
CA GLU A 129 10.83 11.15 -7.38
C GLU A 129 12.02 12.04 -7.73
N GLU A 130 13.04 12.12 -6.88
CA GLU A 130 14.25 12.93 -7.12
C GLU A 130 15.10 12.36 -8.26
N VAL A 131 15.32 11.04 -8.23
CA VAL A 131 16.07 10.31 -9.25
C VAL A 131 15.40 10.47 -10.62
N LEU A 132 14.07 10.35 -10.68
CA LEU A 132 13.32 10.50 -11.92
C LEU A 132 13.22 11.99 -12.34
N ALA A 133 13.08 12.91 -11.39
CA ALA A 133 13.09 14.34 -11.69
C ALA A 133 14.42 14.79 -12.32
N SER A 134 15.55 14.22 -11.89
CA SER A 134 16.86 14.46 -12.52
C SER A 134 16.91 14.05 -14.00
N ALA A 135 16.03 13.12 -14.39
CA ALA A 135 15.83 12.66 -15.77
C ALA A 135 14.79 13.49 -16.55
N GLY A 136 14.30 14.59 -15.97
CA GLY A 136 13.20 15.38 -16.53
C GLY A 136 11.84 14.68 -16.45
N MET A 137 11.69 13.72 -15.53
CA MET A 137 10.45 12.96 -15.35
C MET A 137 9.79 13.28 -14.02
N GLU A 138 8.70 14.03 -14.11
CA GLU A 138 7.82 14.27 -12.98
C GLU A 138 6.70 13.23 -12.98
N LEU A 139 6.72 12.33 -11.99
CA LEU A 139 5.66 11.34 -11.78
C LEU A 139 4.42 11.93 -11.13
N LEU A 140 4.59 12.98 -10.34
CA LEU A 140 3.52 13.71 -9.67
C LEU A 140 3.72 15.19 -10.00
N PRO A 141 3.33 15.62 -11.21
CA PRO A 141 3.52 17.00 -11.64
C PRO A 141 2.74 17.92 -10.70
N PRO A 142 3.40 18.92 -10.07
CA PRO A 142 2.77 19.77 -9.06
C PRO A 142 1.80 20.79 -9.68
N SER A 143 1.89 21.02 -10.99
CA SER A 143 1.05 21.99 -11.68
C SER A 143 -0.40 21.50 -11.76
N PRO A 144 -1.38 22.30 -11.30
CA PRO A 144 -2.80 21.98 -11.46
C PRO A 144 -3.20 21.68 -12.90
N ALA A 145 -2.61 22.39 -13.86
CA ALA A 145 -2.89 22.23 -15.29
C ALA A 145 -2.42 20.88 -15.87
N ALA A 146 -1.56 20.16 -15.16
CA ALA A 146 -1.07 18.84 -15.58
C ALA A 146 -2.07 17.71 -15.30
N TRP A 147 -3.14 17.98 -14.55
CA TRP A 147 -4.19 17.03 -14.20
C TRP A 147 -5.54 17.53 -14.70
N GLN A 148 -6.22 16.69 -15.46
CA GLN A 148 -7.49 17.03 -16.09
C GLN A 148 -8.54 16.04 -15.61
N ALA A 149 -9.62 16.56 -15.03
CA ALA A 149 -10.78 15.78 -14.65
C ALA A 149 -11.94 16.09 -15.60
N SER A 150 -12.75 15.08 -15.92
CA SER A 150 -13.96 15.24 -16.72
C SER A 150 -15.04 14.29 -16.20
N CYS A 151 -16.26 14.79 -16.06
CA CYS A 151 -17.38 14.01 -15.56
C CYS A 151 -18.65 14.29 -16.35
N GLU A 152 -19.45 13.26 -16.64
CA GLU A 152 -20.75 13.39 -17.32
C GLU A 152 -21.87 13.96 -16.41
N CYS A 153 -21.53 14.60 -15.29
CA CYS A 153 -22.52 15.20 -14.41
C CYS A 153 -22.88 16.63 -14.83
N ASP A 154 -23.99 17.13 -14.29
CA ASP A 154 -24.48 18.48 -14.58
C ASP A 154 -23.74 19.57 -13.75
N ASP A 155 -22.62 19.20 -13.13
CA ASP A 155 -21.75 20.12 -12.41
C ASP A 155 -20.78 20.76 -13.42
N PRO A 156 -20.71 22.10 -13.51
CA PRO A 156 -19.81 22.78 -14.44
C PRO A 156 -18.33 22.68 -14.04
N ALA A 157 -18.01 22.27 -12.82
CA ALA A 157 -16.62 22.11 -12.38
C ALA A 157 -16.01 20.80 -12.89
N ASP A 158 -14.79 20.88 -13.46
CA ASP A 158 -14.00 19.70 -13.87
C ASP A 158 -13.78 18.75 -12.68
N TRP A 159 -13.46 19.32 -11.51
CA TRP A 159 -13.28 18.61 -10.24
C TRP A 159 -14.57 18.60 -9.40
N CYS A 160 -15.62 18.00 -9.95
CA CYS A 160 -16.83 17.71 -9.20
C CYS A 160 -16.59 16.62 -8.13
N LYS A 161 -17.55 16.43 -7.23
CA LYS A 161 -17.49 15.38 -6.19
C LYS A 161 -17.22 13.96 -6.69
N HIS A 162 -17.61 13.63 -7.92
CA HIS A 162 -17.34 12.30 -8.50
C HIS A 162 -15.86 12.14 -8.84
N ALA A 163 -15.20 13.22 -9.32
CA ALA A 163 -13.76 13.25 -9.56
C ALA A 163 -13.01 13.19 -8.22
N CYS A 164 -13.44 13.95 -7.22
CA CYS A 164 -12.88 13.88 -5.87
C CYS A 164 -13.02 12.48 -5.25
N ALA A 165 -14.19 11.83 -5.41
CA ALA A 165 -14.39 10.46 -4.94
C ALA A 165 -13.45 9.47 -5.62
N ALA A 166 -13.24 9.60 -6.94
CA ALA A 166 -12.27 8.79 -7.66
C ALA A 166 -10.83 9.07 -7.17
N ALA A 167 -10.46 10.34 -6.94
CA ALA A 167 -9.15 10.73 -6.43
C ALA A 167 -8.83 10.10 -5.07
N TYR A 168 -9.79 10.04 -4.14
CA TYR A 168 -9.58 9.35 -2.86
C TYR A 168 -9.33 7.85 -3.03
N LEU A 169 -10.10 7.18 -3.89
CA LEU A 169 -9.89 5.76 -4.18
C LEU A 169 -8.54 5.50 -4.86
N ILE A 170 -8.11 6.40 -5.76
CA ILE A 170 -6.79 6.30 -6.40
C ILE A 170 -5.68 6.46 -5.35
N ALA A 171 -5.83 7.35 -4.38
CA ALA A 171 -4.85 7.51 -3.31
C ALA A 171 -4.74 6.24 -2.46
N GLU A 172 -5.86 5.58 -2.14
CA GLU A 172 -5.82 4.28 -1.45
C GLU A 172 -5.16 3.20 -2.32
N ILE A 173 -5.39 3.19 -3.63
CA ILE A 173 -4.71 2.27 -4.55
C ILE A 173 -3.20 2.55 -4.61
N ILE A 174 -2.77 3.81 -4.66
CA ILE A 174 -1.34 4.18 -4.63
C ILE A 174 -0.69 3.75 -3.31
N ASP A 175 -1.44 3.83 -2.21
CA ASP A 175 -0.97 3.38 -0.90
C ASP A 175 -0.73 1.86 -0.87
N GLU A 176 -1.62 1.08 -1.48
CA GLU A 176 -1.50 -0.39 -1.55
C GLU A 176 -0.53 -0.87 -2.65
N ASP A 177 -0.46 -0.17 -3.78
CA ASP A 177 0.39 -0.46 -4.92
C ASP A 177 0.98 0.82 -5.53
N PRO A 178 2.16 1.26 -5.07
CA PRO A 178 2.77 2.51 -5.50
C PRO A 178 3.21 2.49 -6.97
N LEU A 179 3.44 1.30 -7.55
CA LEU A 179 3.80 1.17 -8.96
C LEU A 179 2.66 1.59 -9.90
N THR A 180 1.43 1.68 -9.37
CA THR A 180 0.28 2.24 -10.10
C THR A 180 0.56 3.64 -10.63
N LEU A 181 1.41 4.44 -9.97
CA LEU A 181 1.81 5.76 -10.47
C LEU A 181 2.45 5.69 -11.85
N PHE A 182 3.24 4.64 -12.15
CA PHE A 182 3.81 4.48 -13.48
C PHE A 182 2.72 4.27 -14.53
N THR A 183 1.67 3.52 -14.20
CA THR A 183 0.49 3.33 -15.05
C THR A 183 -0.25 4.65 -15.25
N ILE A 184 -0.47 5.43 -14.18
CA ILE A 184 -1.05 6.77 -14.29
C ILE A 184 -0.22 7.69 -15.19
N ARG A 185 1.11 7.50 -15.25
CA ARG A 185 2.04 8.25 -16.10
C ARG A 185 2.27 7.64 -17.49
N GLY A 186 1.58 6.56 -17.84
CA GLY A 186 1.54 6.02 -19.20
C GLY A 186 2.28 4.71 -19.46
N MET A 187 2.82 4.05 -18.43
CA MET A 187 3.45 2.74 -18.57
C MET A 187 2.84 1.74 -17.60
N ALA A 188 2.29 0.63 -18.11
CA ALA A 188 1.76 -0.42 -17.25
C ALA A 188 2.85 -0.94 -16.31
N SER A 189 2.50 -1.19 -15.05
CA SER A 189 3.44 -1.63 -14.01
C SER A 189 4.14 -2.94 -14.39
N ASP A 190 3.42 -3.88 -15.01
CA ASP A 190 3.97 -5.15 -15.50
C ASP A 190 4.98 -4.94 -16.64
N ASP A 191 4.68 -4.05 -17.60
CA ASP A 191 5.60 -3.71 -18.69
C ASP A 191 6.89 -3.07 -18.15
N LEU A 192 6.78 -2.22 -17.12
CA LEU A 192 7.95 -1.62 -16.47
C LEU A 192 8.81 -2.68 -15.79
N ILE A 193 8.19 -3.56 -15.00
CA ILE A 193 8.89 -4.66 -14.30
C ILE A 193 9.61 -5.55 -15.31
N GLU A 194 8.95 -5.89 -16.41
CA GLU A 194 9.53 -6.73 -17.46
C GLU A 194 10.71 -6.06 -18.16
N ARG A 195 10.59 -4.78 -18.53
CA ARG A 195 11.72 -4.01 -19.09
C ARG A 195 12.90 -3.91 -18.12
N LEU A 196 12.64 -3.75 -16.82
CA LEU A 196 13.68 -3.75 -15.79
C LEU A 196 14.39 -5.10 -15.70
N ARG A 197 13.66 -6.22 -15.77
CA ARG A 197 14.25 -7.58 -15.78
C ARG A 197 15.15 -7.78 -16.99
N GLN A 198 14.63 -7.52 -18.19
CA GLN A 198 15.36 -7.69 -19.45
C GLN A 198 16.67 -6.88 -19.47
N ARG A 199 16.63 -5.62 -19.03
CA ARG A 199 17.84 -4.79 -18.98
C ARG A 199 18.84 -5.28 -17.94
N ARG A 200 18.37 -5.77 -16.78
CA ARG A 200 19.27 -6.35 -15.77
C ARG A 200 19.99 -7.60 -16.26
N GLU A 201 19.28 -8.47 -16.98
CA GLU A 201 19.86 -9.68 -17.57
C GLU A 201 20.91 -9.32 -18.62
N ALA A 202 20.63 -8.32 -19.48
CA ALA A 202 21.58 -7.82 -20.47
C ALA A 202 22.84 -7.22 -19.83
N THR A 203 22.70 -6.46 -18.73
CA THR A 203 23.86 -5.91 -17.99
C THR A 203 24.61 -6.98 -17.21
N SER A 204 23.92 -7.98 -16.65
CA SER A 204 24.53 -9.06 -15.86
C SER A 204 25.26 -10.11 -16.72
N GLY A 205 24.92 -10.20 -18.02
CA GLY A 205 25.62 -11.07 -18.96
C GLY A 205 26.97 -10.51 -19.45
N ALA A 206 27.31 -9.25 -19.14
CA ALA A 206 28.50 -8.57 -19.65
C ALA A 206 29.70 -8.58 -18.69
N GLU A 207 29.51 -8.89 -17.41
CA GLU A 207 30.60 -8.95 -16.42
C GLU A 207 30.59 -10.30 -15.67
N ASP A 208 31.61 -11.12 -15.98
CA ASP A 208 32.02 -12.38 -15.35
C ASP A 208 30.92 -13.40 -15.00
N GLY A 209 30.90 -14.51 -15.74
CA GLY A 209 30.01 -15.67 -15.63
C GLY A 209 30.02 -16.46 -14.30
N ARG A 210 29.93 -15.78 -13.15
CA ARG A 210 29.46 -16.36 -11.90
C ARG A 210 27.97 -16.05 -11.76
N PRO A 211 27.10 -17.05 -11.57
CA PRO A 211 25.71 -16.80 -11.21
C PRO A 211 25.69 -16.12 -9.84
N ARG A 212 25.54 -14.79 -9.82
CA ARG A 212 25.15 -14.08 -8.60
C ARG A 212 23.70 -14.47 -8.35
N SER A 213 23.49 -15.44 -7.48
CA SER A 213 22.17 -15.70 -6.89
C SER A 213 21.58 -14.34 -6.51
N GLY A 214 20.46 -13.95 -7.14
CA GLY A 214 19.81 -12.65 -6.99
C GLY A 214 19.22 -12.40 -5.59
N VAL A 215 19.63 -13.20 -4.61
CA VAL A 215 19.47 -12.92 -3.18
C VAL A 215 20.62 -11.99 -2.81
N ALA A 216 20.38 -10.68 -2.89
CA ALA A 216 21.25 -9.73 -2.21
C ALA A 216 21.29 -10.14 -0.74
N ARG A 217 22.43 -10.71 -0.31
CA ARG A 217 22.68 -10.99 1.10
C ARG A 217 22.60 -9.63 1.79
N ARG A 218 21.59 -9.41 2.63
CA ARG A 218 21.55 -8.22 3.47
C ARG A 218 22.79 -8.32 4.34
N ALA A 219 23.77 -7.44 4.09
CA ALA A 219 24.92 -7.31 4.94
C ALA A 219 24.42 -6.71 6.26
N PHE A 220 24.44 -7.49 7.34
CA PHE A 220 24.14 -7.02 8.68
C PHE A 220 25.46 -6.62 9.34
N PRO A 221 25.69 -5.33 9.62
CA PRO A 221 26.90 -4.88 10.32
C PRO A 221 27.06 -5.65 11.63
N GLY A 222 28.23 -6.24 11.87
CA GLY A 222 28.53 -7.10 13.02
C GLY A 222 28.23 -8.60 12.84
N ALA A 223 27.27 -8.98 11.99
CA ALA A 223 26.98 -10.40 11.71
C ALA A 223 27.78 -10.93 10.51
N ASP A 224 27.95 -10.13 9.46
CA ASP A 224 28.79 -10.47 8.30
C ASP A 224 30.28 -10.17 8.53
N ASP A 225 30.63 -9.46 9.59
CA ASP A 225 32.01 -9.15 9.99
C ASP A 225 32.69 -10.32 10.73
N ARG A 226 31.90 -11.31 11.17
CA ARG A 226 32.43 -12.56 11.74
C ARG A 226 32.78 -13.50 10.61
N ALA A 227 34.01 -14.01 10.62
CA ALA A 227 34.41 -15.09 9.74
C ALA A 227 33.48 -16.30 9.97
N ALA A 228 32.55 -16.53 9.04
CA ALA A 228 31.69 -17.70 9.07
C ALA A 228 32.57 -18.95 8.99
N GLN A 229 32.34 -19.89 9.91
CA GLN A 229 33.03 -21.17 9.86
C GLN A 229 32.50 -22.00 8.66
N PRO A 230 33.35 -22.84 8.02
CA PRO A 230 32.90 -23.76 6.98
C PRO A 230 31.78 -24.67 7.50
N LEU A 231 30.81 -25.01 6.64
CA LEU A 231 29.66 -25.84 7.02
C LEU A 231 30.11 -27.19 7.59
N GLU A 232 31.18 -27.76 7.05
CA GLU A 232 31.77 -29.02 7.46
C GLU A 232 32.25 -28.99 8.91
N ALA A 233 32.64 -27.81 9.41
CA ALA A 233 33.08 -27.61 10.80
C ALA A 233 31.91 -27.40 11.78
N CYS A 234 30.68 -27.21 11.27
CA CYS A 234 29.51 -26.87 12.06
C CYS A 234 28.36 -27.87 11.92
N ILE A 235 28.52 -28.94 11.15
CA ILE A 235 27.43 -29.86 10.79
C ILE A 235 26.76 -30.50 12.01
N ASP A 236 27.55 -30.79 13.05
CA ASP A 236 27.09 -31.43 14.29
C ASP A 236 26.15 -30.54 15.11
N ARG A 237 26.20 -29.22 14.90
CA ARG A 237 25.38 -28.23 15.62
C ARG A 237 24.55 -27.35 14.68
N PHE A 238 24.41 -27.75 13.43
CA PHE A 238 23.76 -26.95 12.40
C PHE A 238 22.29 -26.62 12.75
N TRP A 239 21.62 -27.55 13.44
CA TRP A 239 20.22 -27.40 13.87
C TRP A 239 20.06 -26.77 15.27
N ASP A 240 21.17 -26.48 15.96
CA ASP A 240 21.11 -25.92 17.31
C ASP A 240 20.96 -24.40 17.25
N ALA A 241 19.94 -23.87 17.91
CA ALA A 241 19.82 -22.44 18.11
C ALA A 241 20.87 -21.98 19.15
N GLY A 242 21.84 -21.19 18.71
CA GLY A 242 22.83 -20.59 19.60
C GLY A 242 22.19 -19.61 20.60
N PRO A 243 22.92 -19.22 21.67
CA PRO A 243 22.42 -18.27 22.68
C PRO A 243 22.04 -16.90 22.09
N GLU A 244 22.61 -16.56 20.93
CA GLU A 244 22.31 -15.33 20.19
C GLU A 244 20.90 -15.34 19.58
N PHE A 245 20.23 -16.50 19.48
CA PHE A 245 18.85 -16.58 19.00
C PHE A 245 17.87 -15.81 19.91
N VAL A 246 18.18 -15.70 21.21
CA VAL A 246 17.40 -14.92 22.16
C VAL A 246 17.44 -13.41 21.85
N LEU A 247 18.46 -12.95 21.12
CA LEU A 247 18.61 -11.56 20.69
C LEU A 247 17.84 -11.25 19.39
N VAL A 248 17.29 -12.28 18.73
CA VAL A 248 16.56 -12.12 17.47
C VAL A 248 15.15 -11.64 17.78
N GLU A 249 14.97 -10.32 17.72
CA GLU A 249 13.64 -9.72 17.80
C GLU A 249 12.90 -9.94 16.46
N THR A 250 11.77 -10.64 16.54
CA THR A 250 10.84 -10.83 15.41
C THR A 250 9.50 -10.16 15.73
N PRO A 251 9.43 -8.82 15.71
CA PRO A 251 8.19 -8.12 16.00
C PRO A 251 7.11 -8.52 14.99
N ILE A 252 6.02 -9.10 15.49
CA ILE A 252 4.84 -9.44 14.68
C ILE A 252 4.12 -8.13 14.37
N ARG A 253 4.45 -7.55 13.21
CA ARG A 253 3.82 -6.33 12.69
C ARG A 253 3.31 -6.57 11.28
N ARG A 254 2.31 -5.78 10.88
CA ARG A 254 1.84 -5.81 9.50
C ARG A 254 3.01 -5.38 8.59
N PRO A 255 3.33 -6.15 7.54
CA PRO A 255 4.36 -5.73 6.59
C PRO A 255 3.92 -4.44 5.89
N GLU A 256 4.88 -3.56 5.61
CA GLU A 256 4.63 -2.28 4.92
C GLU A 256 4.09 -2.50 3.50
N VAL A 257 4.51 -3.59 2.86
CA VAL A 257 4.05 -3.99 1.51
C VAL A 257 3.29 -5.31 1.62
N ARG A 258 2.12 -5.37 0.98
CA ARG A 258 1.34 -6.61 0.91
C ARG A 258 2.00 -7.59 -0.05
N HIS A 259 2.14 -8.84 0.39
CA HIS A 259 2.56 -9.98 -0.43
C HIS A 259 3.87 -9.78 -1.22
N PRO A 260 4.95 -9.25 -0.62
CA PRO A 260 6.15 -8.85 -1.36
C PRO A 260 6.80 -10.04 -2.08
N LEU A 261 6.77 -11.23 -1.48
CA LEU A 261 7.28 -12.46 -2.10
C LEU A 261 6.45 -12.87 -3.32
N LEU A 262 5.12 -12.74 -3.25
CA LEU A 262 4.24 -13.10 -4.36
C LEU A 262 4.37 -12.11 -5.52
N ARG A 263 4.45 -10.80 -5.23
CA ARG A 263 4.72 -9.76 -6.23
C ARG A 263 6.03 -10.01 -6.96
N ARG A 264 7.09 -10.34 -6.22
CA ARG A 264 8.42 -10.63 -6.78
C ARG A 264 8.42 -11.86 -7.70
N LEU A 265 7.67 -12.90 -7.33
CA LEU A 265 7.56 -14.13 -8.12
C LEU A 265 6.78 -13.94 -9.42
N GLY A 266 5.89 -12.94 -9.48
CA GLY A 266 5.10 -12.65 -10.69
C GLY A 266 4.02 -13.71 -10.95
N PRO A 267 3.41 -13.71 -12.16
CA PRO A 267 2.33 -14.62 -12.49
C PRO A 267 2.80 -16.08 -12.45
N THR A 268 1.88 -16.99 -12.11
CA THR A 268 2.20 -18.41 -12.00
C THR A 268 2.36 -19.06 -13.37
N PRO A 269 3.35 -19.94 -13.56
CA PRO A 269 3.64 -20.58 -14.85
C PRO A 269 2.65 -21.70 -15.23
N PHE A 270 1.59 -21.91 -14.45
CA PHE A 270 0.61 -22.98 -14.67
C PHE A 270 -0.61 -22.44 -15.43
N GLU A 271 -0.61 -22.59 -16.75
CA GLU A 271 -1.67 -22.09 -17.63
C GLU A 271 -3.02 -22.84 -17.45
N GLU A 272 -2.98 -24.11 -17.05
CA GLU A 272 -4.17 -24.97 -16.86
C GLU A 272 -4.75 -24.92 -15.43
N GLY A 273 -4.25 -24.02 -14.59
CA GLY A 273 -4.74 -23.87 -13.22
C GLY A 273 -6.20 -23.42 -13.18
N ARG A 274 -7.04 -24.09 -12.37
CA ARG A 274 -8.45 -23.70 -12.17
C ARG A 274 -8.61 -22.28 -11.61
N PHE A 275 -7.56 -21.72 -11.01
CA PHE A 275 -7.50 -20.37 -10.47
C PHE A 275 -6.04 -19.87 -10.43
N PRO A 276 -5.80 -18.54 -10.47
CA PRO A 276 -4.47 -17.97 -10.33
C PRO A 276 -3.89 -18.27 -8.94
N LEU A 277 -2.82 -19.07 -8.86
CA LEU A 277 -2.24 -19.50 -7.59
C LEU A 277 -1.70 -18.33 -6.75
N VAL A 278 -1.17 -17.28 -7.39
CA VAL A 278 -0.75 -16.05 -6.70
C VAL A 278 -1.92 -15.41 -5.96
N GLY A 279 -3.09 -15.33 -6.58
CA GLY A 279 -4.29 -14.75 -5.98
C GLY A 279 -4.76 -15.56 -4.76
N LEU A 280 -4.77 -16.89 -4.88
CA LEU A 280 -5.13 -17.77 -3.75
C LEU A 280 -4.15 -17.60 -2.58
N LEU A 281 -2.84 -17.64 -2.86
CA LEU A 281 -1.82 -17.48 -1.83
C LEU A 281 -1.93 -16.10 -1.17
N ALA A 282 -2.19 -15.04 -1.92
CA ALA A 282 -2.40 -13.70 -1.36
C ALA A 282 -3.55 -13.72 -0.34
N THR A 283 -4.70 -14.33 -0.67
CA THR A 283 -5.81 -14.47 0.28
C THR A 283 -5.43 -15.27 1.53
N CYS A 284 -4.68 -16.37 1.37
CA CYS A 284 -4.19 -17.15 2.51
C CYS A 284 -3.24 -16.34 3.41
N TYR A 285 -2.29 -15.60 2.82
CA TYR A 285 -1.38 -14.74 3.56
C TYR A 285 -2.12 -13.65 4.31
N GLU A 286 -3.17 -13.05 3.75
CA GLU A 286 -3.99 -12.05 4.47
C GLU A 286 -4.70 -12.65 5.67
N ALA A 287 -5.38 -13.78 5.48
CA ALA A 287 -6.08 -14.48 6.56
C ALA A 287 -5.14 -14.88 7.70
N ILE A 288 -3.97 -15.43 7.37
CA ILE A 288 -2.95 -15.79 8.37
C ILE A 288 -2.43 -14.53 9.06
N SER A 289 -2.02 -13.51 8.30
CA SER A 289 -1.49 -12.26 8.87
C SER A 289 -2.46 -11.61 9.84
N GLU A 290 -3.76 -11.57 9.51
CA GLU A 290 -4.78 -11.02 10.40
C GLU A 290 -4.94 -11.85 11.67
N ALA A 291 -4.96 -13.19 11.57
CA ALA A 291 -5.06 -14.05 12.73
C ALA A 291 -3.87 -13.86 13.67
N THR A 292 -2.64 -13.86 13.14
CA THR A 292 -1.42 -13.71 13.93
C THR A 292 -1.34 -12.34 14.61
N LEU A 293 -1.75 -11.26 13.93
CA LEU A 293 -1.79 -9.92 14.54
C LEU A 293 -2.80 -9.83 15.68
N ARG A 294 -3.98 -10.47 15.54
CA ARG A 294 -4.99 -10.52 16.61
C ARG A 294 -4.45 -11.29 17.82
N ASP A 295 -3.80 -12.42 17.60
CA ASP A 295 -3.24 -13.24 18.70
C ASP A 295 -2.07 -12.53 19.40
N ALA A 296 -1.23 -11.82 18.63
CA ALA A 296 -0.16 -10.99 19.19
C ALA A 296 -0.71 -9.84 20.05
N GLN A 297 -1.78 -9.17 19.61
CA GLN A 297 -2.46 -8.12 20.38
C GLN A 297 -3.05 -8.68 21.69
N ARG A 298 -3.76 -9.80 21.63
CA ARG A 298 -4.33 -10.45 22.83
C ARG A 298 -3.25 -10.87 23.82
N SER A 299 -2.12 -11.37 23.33
CA SER A 299 -0.99 -11.78 24.17
C SER A 299 -0.32 -10.57 24.83
N ALA A 300 -0.18 -9.45 24.10
CA ALA A 300 0.34 -8.20 24.65
C ALA A 300 -0.59 -7.61 25.72
N GLU A 301 -1.91 -7.62 25.49
CA GLU A 301 -2.91 -7.18 26.47
C GLU A 301 -2.89 -8.04 27.74
N ALA A 302 -2.80 -9.38 27.60
CA ALA A 302 -2.69 -10.30 28.74
C ALA A 302 -1.38 -10.12 29.54
N ALA A 303 -0.27 -9.85 28.86
CA ALA A 303 1.02 -9.57 29.52
C ALA A 303 0.98 -8.25 30.29
N ALA A 304 0.34 -7.21 29.75
CA ALA A 304 0.14 -5.93 30.43
C ALA A 304 -0.75 -6.06 31.67
N ASP A 305 -1.81 -6.87 31.60
CA ASP A 305 -2.71 -7.14 32.74
C ASP A 305 -2.01 -7.95 33.85
N THR A 306 -1.12 -8.88 33.47
CA THR A 306 -0.29 -9.64 34.41
C THR A 306 0.75 -8.75 35.11
N GLN A 307 1.36 -7.79 34.40
CA GLN A 307 2.27 -6.83 35.02
C GLN A 307 1.56 -5.88 35.97
N LYS A 308 0.34 -5.47 35.63
CA LYS A 308 -0.48 -4.60 36.49
C LYS A 308 -0.88 -5.31 37.79
N THR A 309 -1.35 -6.55 37.70
CA THR A 309 -1.72 -7.37 38.87
C THR A 309 -0.51 -7.70 39.77
N LEU A 310 0.67 -7.95 39.20
CA LEU A 310 1.91 -8.12 39.97
C LEU A 310 2.32 -6.84 40.71
N SER A 311 2.16 -5.68 40.08
CA SER A 311 2.49 -4.38 40.69
C SER A 311 1.55 -4.00 41.85
N GLU A 312 0.27 -4.35 41.75
CA GLU A 312 -0.74 -4.13 42.79
C GLU A 312 -0.53 -5.07 43.99
N GLN A 313 -0.16 -6.34 43.76
CA GLN A 313 0.16 -7.29 44.84
C GLN A 313 1.44 -6.92 45.61
N SER A 314 2.45 -6.34 44.95
CA SER A 314 3.63 -5.81 45.63
C SER A 314 3.37 -4.54 46.45
N ALA A 315 2.32 -3.79 46.15
CA ALA A 315 1.90 -2.64 46.95
C ALA A 315 1.16 -3.07 48.23
N ASP A 316 0.32 -4.10 48.16
CA ASP A 316 -0.42 -4.64 49.32
C ASP A 316 0.49 -5.38 50.31
N ALA A 317 1.56 -6.03 49.84
CA ALA A 317 2.55 -6.68 50.73
C ALA A 317 3.32 -5.69 51.62
N HIS A 318 3.47 -4.43 51.19
CA HIS A 318 4.13 -3.39 51.98
C HIS A 318 3.26 -2.81 53.09
N LEU A 319 1.92 -2.92 53.04
CA LEU A 319 1.03 -2.45 54.10
C LEU A 319 0.83 -3.45 55.24
N SER A 320 1.18 -4.74 55.07
CA SER A 320 0.98 -5.76 56.11
C SER A 320 2.18 -5.96 57.06
N ALA A 321 3.31 -5.30 56.82
CA ALA A 321 4.54 -5.48 57.62
C ALA A 321 4.66 -4.50 58.81
N ASP A 322 3.74 -3.55 58.96
CA ASP A 322 3.81 -2.50 59.99
C ASP A 322 2.72 -2.71 61.06
N GLN A 323 2.90 -3.74 61.90
CA GLN A 323 2.24 -3.82 63.21
C GLN A 323 3.30 -3.84 64.32
N PRO A 324 3.33 -2.82 65.20
CA PRO A 324 4.35 -2.72 66.24
C PRO A 324 4.13 -3.74 67.36
N LYS A 325 5.18 -4.50 67.68
CA LYS A 325 5.25 -5.33 68.87
C LYS A 325 5.32 -4.43 70.11
N HIS A 326 4.28 -4.47 70.93
CA HIS A 326 4.27 -3.88 72.28
C HIS A 326 5.39 -4.47 73.15
N GLU A 327 6.27 -3.60 73.65
CA GLU A 327 7.26 -3.92 74.69
C GLU A 327 6.58 -4.18 76.05
N ILE A 328 7.10 -5.20 76.75
CA ILE A 328 6.81 -5.58 78.13
C ILE A 328 7.86 -4.88 79.03
N PRO A 329 7.53 -4.44 80.26
CA PRO A 329 8.38 -3.55 81.07
C PRO A 329 9.35 -4.31 82.01
N VAL A 330 10.12 -3.52 82.78
CA VAL A 330 11.01 -3.81 83.95
C VAL A 330 12.50 -3.67 83.54
N GLU A 331 13.31 -2.78 84.12
CA GLU A 331 13.52 -2.42 85.55
C GLU A 331 13.81 -0.92 85.74
#